data_AF-A0A521K1Q0-F1
#
_entry.id   AF-A0A521K1Q0-F1
#
_cell.length_a   1.000
_cell.length_b   1.000
_cell.length_c   1.000
_cell.angle_alpha   90.00
_cell.angle_beta   90.00
_cell.angle_gamma   90.00
#
_symmetry.space_group_name_H-M   'P 1'
#
loop_
_entity.id
_entity.type
_entity.pdbx_description
1 polymer ?
#
loop_
_entity_poly.entity_id
_entity_poly.type
_entity_poly.pdbx_seq_one_letter_code
_entity_poly.pdbx_strand_id
1 'polypeptide(L)'
;GALLSFAGVGLVSVAGFRSVGEQPLVGGVLVFLGVASWALYSIGSRTVMERLSALTVNWTTLLVATLLQVPLLWVDRKMMEAGPASVSSADWLALGYLVVFATAVAQQAWLFGVKGIGPSRASVLGNLTPVAAVGLSALILNEAVGPVELIGIGLILAGVWLVNRQTAKLAAG
;
A
#
# COMPACT_ATOMS: atom_id res chain seq x y z
N GLY A 1 -17.25 -4.92 10.35
CA GLY A 1 -16.75 -4.72 8.98
C GLY A 1 -15.24 -4.56 8.96
N ALA A 2 -14.72 -3.43 9.45
CA ALA A 2 -13.29 -3.12 9.44
C ALA A 2 -12.43 -4.19 10.16
N LEU A 3 -12.79 -4.60 11.38
CA LEU A 3 -12.07 -5.66 12.12
C LEU A 3 -12.01 -7.00 11.35
N LEU A 4 -13.09 -7.36 10.65
CA LEU A 4 -13.17 -8.58 9.86
C LEU A 4 -12.23 -8.52 8.64
N SER A 5 -12.23 -7.38 7.96
CA SER A 5 -11.34 -7.13 6.83
C SER A 5 -9.87 -7.14 7.26
N PHE A 6 -9.56 -6.49 8.40
CA PHE A 6 -8.22 -6.48 8.98
C PHE A 6 -7.73 -7.87 9.40
N ALA A 7 -8.59 -8.67 10.04
CA ALA A 7 -8.28 -10.05 10.39
C ALA A 7 -7.97 -10.91 9.14
N GLY A 8 -8.73 -10.71 8.06
CA GLY A 8 -8.47 -11.38 6.78
C GLY A 8 -7.11 -11.02 6.18
N VAL A 9 -6.73 -9.73 6.18
CA VAL A 9 -5.39 -9.28 5.75
C VAL A 9 -4.29 -9.91 6.59
N GLY A 10 -4.48 -9.96 7.92
CA GLY A 10 -3.54 -10.61 8.83
C GLY A 10 -3.34 -12.09 8.49
N LEU A 11 -4.43 -12.80 8.21
CA LEU A 11 -4.40 -14.23 7.91
C LEU A 11 -3.70 -14.53 6.57
N VAL A 12 -3.92 -13.72 5.53
CA VAL A 12 -3.17 -13.81 4.25
C VAL A 12 -1.69 -13.50 4.48
N SER A 13 -1.38 -12.46 5.27
CA SER A 13 -0.01 -12.02 5.52
C SER A 13 0.81 -13.08 6.28
N VAL A 14 0.23 -13.74 7.29
CA VAL A 14 0.93 -14.73 8.11
C VAL A 14 1.34 -15.97 7.30
N ALA A 15 0.60 -16.33 6.24
CA ALA A 15 0.99 -17.42 5.36
C ALA A 15 2.34 -17.15 4.65
N GLY A 16 2.67 -15.88 4.40
CA GLY A 16 3.90 -15.47 3.72
C GLY A 16 5.13 -15.26 4.64
N PHE A 17 4.93 -15.04 5.95
CA PHE A 17 6.04 -14.75 6.87
C PHE A 17 6.47 -15.98 7.68
N ARG A 18 7.55 -16.65 7.27
CA ARG A 18 8.12 -17.81 7.98
C ARG A 18 9.33 -17.50 8.88
N SER A 19 9.76 -16.24 9.01
CA SER A 19 10.97 -15.88 9.78
C SER A 19 10.72 -14.70 10.71
N VAL A 20 10.90 -14.91 12.02
CA VAL A 20 11.01 -13.83 13.01
C VAL A 20 12.46 -13.34 12.95
N GLY A 21 12.66 -12.06 12.61
CA GLY A 21 13.99 -11.46 12.51
C GLY A 21 14.70 -11.31 13.87
N GLU A 22 16.01 -11.09 13.83
CA GLU A 22 16.88 -11.03 15.01
C GLU A 22 16.59 -9.85 15.96
N GLN A 23 15.90 -8.80 15.49
CA GLN A 23 15.55 -7.61 16.29
C GLN A 23 14.05 -7.26 16.22
N PRO A 24 13.17 -8.02 16.89
CA PRO A 24 11.72 -7.83 16.81
C PRO A 24 11.24 -6.46 17.32
N LEU A 25 11.89 -5.92 18.36
CA LEU A 25 11.49 -4.64 18.97
C LEU A 25 11.77 -3.46 18.04
N VAL A 26 12.98 -3.39 17.45
CA VAL A 26 13.35 -2.32 16.52
C VAL A 26 12.47 -2.38 15.27
N GLY A 27 12.27 -3.58 14.71
CA GLY A 27 11.35 -3.78 13.58
C GLY A 27 9.92 -3.35 13.92
N GLY A 28 9.41 -3.71 15.09
CA GLY A 28 8.08 -3.32 15.56
C GLY A 28 7.91 -1.80 15.68
N VAL A 29 8.89 -1.09 16.24
CA VAL A 29 8.87 0.38 16.33
C VAL A 29 8.91 1.01 14.95
N LEU A 30 9.75 0.52 14.04
CA LEU A 30 9.84 1.03 12.67
C LEU A 30 8.53 0.83 11.89
N VAL A 31 7.89 -0.34 12.02
CA VAL A 31 6.57 -0.61 11.42
C VAL A 31 5.53 0.34 11.99
N PHE A 32 5.51 0.55 13.30
CA PHE A 32 4.57 1.48 13.93
C PHE A 32 4.75 2.92 13.42
N LEU A 33 6.00 3.41 13.37
CA LEU A 33 6.31 4.74 12.83
C LEU A 33 5.90 4.87 11.35
N GLY A 34 6.11 3.82 10.56
CA GLY A 34 5.68 3.76 9.16
C GLY A 34 4.16 3.89 9.01
N VAL A 35 3.40 3.11 9.79
CA VAL A 35 1.92 3.17 9.78
C VAL A 35 1.40 4.51 10.30
N ALA A 36 2.03 5.08 11.34
CA ALA A 36 1.68 6.39 11.86
C ALA A 36 1.93 7.51 10.82
N SER A 37 3.09 7.46 10.14
CA SER A 37 3.41 8.38 9.04
C SER A 37 2.40 8.29 7.90
N TRP A 38 2.03 7.06 7.49
CA TRP A 38 1.00 6.84 6.47
C TRP A 38 -0.37 7.39 6.89
N ALA A 39 -0.77 7.18 8.15
CA ALA A 39 -2.02 7.71 8.68
C ALA A 39 -2.02 9.24 8.64
N LEU A 40 -0.96 9.90 9.13
CA LEU A 40 -0.80 11.35 9.09
C LEU A 40 -0.83 11.87 7.65
N TYR A 41 -0.12 11.21 6.72
CA TYR A 41 -0.15 11.55 5.30
C TYR A 41 -1.57 11.46 4.72
N SER A 42 -2.30 10.37 4.97
CA SER A 42 -3.65 10.18 4.42
C SER A 42 -4.68 11.19 4.98
N ILE A 43 -4.54 11.57 6.25
CA ILE A 43 -5.40 12.57 6.89
C ILE A 43 -5.03 13.97 6.40
N GLY A 44 -3.74 14.31 6.44
CA GLY A 44 -3.24 15.63 6.02
C GLY A 44 -3.47 15.90 4.53
N SER A 45 -3.23 14.90 3.67
CA SER A 45 -3.50 15.03 2.23
C SER A 45 -4.97 15.29 1.95
N ARG A 46 -5.91 14.69 2.70
CA ARG A 46 -7.34 14.99 2.60
C ARG A 46 -7.60 16.49 2.83
N THR A 47 -7.08 17.05 3.92
CA THR A 47 -7.26 18.47 4.26
C THR A 47 -6.63 19.38 3.20
N VAL A 48 -5.44 19.06 2.71
CA VAL A 48 -4.77 19.84 1.66
C VAL A 48 -5.57 19.76 0.33
N MET A 49 -6.17 18.61 0.03
CA MET A 49 -7.01 18.41 -1.15
C MET A 49 -8.36 19.16 -1.12
N GLU A 50 -8.71 19.82 -0.02
CA GLU A 50 -9.82 20.79 0.04
C GLU A 50 -9.47 22.08 -0.72
N ARG A 51 -8.18 22.44 -0.76
CA ARG A 51 -7.68 23.66 -1.41
C ARG A 51 -6.95 23.39 -2.71
N LEU A 52 -6.36 22.21 -2.85
CA LEU A 52 -5.57 21.81 -4.02
C LEU A 52 -6.18 20.59 -4.73
N SER A 53 -5.82 20.41 -6.00
CA SER A 53 -6.21 19.20 -6.74
C SER A 53 -5.41 17.99 -6.25
N ALA A 54 -5.99 16.78 -6.35
CA ALA A 54 -5.30 15.53 -6.02
C ALA A 54 -4.02 15.35 -6.86
N LEU A 55 -4.06 15.78 -8.12
CA LEU A 55 -2.92 15.78 -9.02
C LEU A 55 -1.79 16.67 -8.52
N THR A 56 -2.11 17.89 -8.08
CA THR A 56 -1.13 18.82 -7.51
C THR A 56 -0.48 18.23 -6.27
N VAL A 57 -1.27 17.70 -5.34
CA VAL A 57 -0.76 17.07 -4.10
C VAL A 57 0.15 15.89 -4.42
N ASN A 58 -0.21 15.05 -5.40
CA ASN A 58 0.60 13.90 -5.80
C ASN A 58 1.96 14.34 -6.35
N TRP A 59 1.98 15.29 -7.30
CA TRP A 59 3.22 15.76 -7.91
C TRP A 59 4.15 16.46 -6.91
N THR A 60 3.64 17.31 -6.02
CA THR A 60 4.49 17.92 -4.98
C THR A 60 5.00 16.89 -3.99
N THR A 61 4.18 15.91 -3.58
CA THR A 61 4.61 14.84 -2.68
C THR A 61 5.74 14.03 -3.33
N LEU A 62 5.58 13.61 -4.59
CA LEU A 62 6.58 12.85 -5.32
C LEU A 62 7.86 13.65 -5.55
N LEU A 63 7.75 14.93 -5.88
CA LEU A 63 8.91 15.80 -6.05
C LEU A 63 9.70 15.96 -4.76
N VAL A 64 9.03 16.28 -3.65
CA VAL A 64 9.66 16.44 -2.34
C VAL A 64 10.28 15.13 -1.87
N ALA A 65 9.56 14.01 -2.00
CA ALA A 65 10.08 12.69 -1.67
C ALA A 65 11.35 12.39 -2.47
N THR A 66 11.34 12.60 -3.79
CA THR A 66 12.51 12.39 -4.65
C THR A 66 13.70 13.25 -4.21
N LEU A 67 13.48 14.54 -3.96
CA LEU A 67 14.54 15.45 -3.50
C LEU A 67 15.14 15.04 -2.15
N LEU A 68 14.32 14.53 -1.23
CA LEU A 68 14.80 14.01 0.06
C LEU A 68 15.47 12.64 -0.06
N GLN A 69 15.09 11.82 -1.04
CA GLN A 69 15.67 10.50 -1.26
C GLN A 69 17.07 10.58 -1.87
N VAL A 70 17.34 11.56 -2.74
CA VAL A 70 18.65 11.77 -3.37
C VAL A 70 19.80 11.81 -2.35
N PRO A 71 19.74 12.59 -1.25
CA PRO A 71 20.80 12.59 -0.25
C PRO A 71 21.00 11.26 0.47
N LEU A 72 19.94 10.48 0.65
CA LEU A 72 19.99 9.17 1.29
C LEU A 72 20.73 8.13 0.42
N LEU A 73 20.78 8.32 -0.90
CA LEU A 73 21.51 7.43 -1.80
C LEU A 73 23.02 7.39 -1.50
N TRP A 74 23.60 8.47 -0.98
CA TRP A 74 25.02 8.49 -0.59
C TRP A 74 25.31 7.71 0.70
N VAL A 75 24.29 7.31 1.45
CA VAL A 75 24.44 6.48 2.65
C VAL A 75 24.46 4.98 2.31
N ASP A 76 23.93 4.60 1.14
CA ASP A 76 23.90 3.22 0.69
C ASP A 76 25.27 2.79 0.13
N ARG A 77 26.09 2.20 1.02
CA ARG A 77 27.42 1.67 0.67
C ARG A 77 27.35 0.61 -0.43
N LYS A 78 26.29 -0.20 -0.50
CA LYS A 78 26.18 -1.26 -1.53
C LYS A 78 26.02 -0.67 -2.92
N MET A 79 25.23 0.40 -3.06
CA MET A 79 25.08 1.09 -4.34
C MET A 79 26.37 1.81 -4.75
N MET A 80 27.10 2.37 -3.78
CA MET A 80 28.36 3.07 -4.04
C MET A 80 29.50 2.13 -4.44
N GLU A 81 29.50 0.89 -3.94
CA GLU A 81 30.48 -0.14 -4.30
C GLU A 81 30.15 -0.84 -5.63
N ALA A 82 28.88 -1.14 -5.90
CA ALA A 82 28.47 -1.86 -7.11
C ALA A 82 28.39 -0.97 -8.36
N GLY A 83 28.11 0.33 -8.18
CA GLY A 83 27.97 1.30 -9.26
C GLY A 83 26.73 1.08 -10.15
N PRO A 84 26.31 2.09 -10.95
CA PRO A 84 25.12 2.00 -11.80
C PRO A 84 25.19 0.91 -12.89
N ALA A 85 26.40 0.48 -13.24
CA ALA A 85 26.64 -0.56 -14.25
C ALA A 85 26.25 -1.98 -13.79
N SER A 86 25.98 -2.17 -12.49
CA SER A 86 25.49 -3.43 -11.94
C SER A 86 23.99 -3.67 -12.20
N VAL A 87 23.26 -2.65 -12.67
CA VAL A 87 21.81 -2.71 -12.90
C VAL A 87 21.54 -3.10 -14.36
N SER A 88 20.84 -4.22 -14.56
CA SER A 88 20.53 -4.71 -15.90
C SER A 88 19.45 -3.88 -16.60
N SER A 89 19.31 -4.02 -17.92
CA SER A 89 18.22 -3.38 -18.66
C SER A 89 16.83 -3.86 -18.20
N ALA A 90 16.71 -5.10 -17.73
CA ALA A 90 15.47 -5.63 -17.17
C ALA A 90 15.10 -4.94 -15.85
N ASP A 91 16.09 -4.66 -15.00
CA ASP A 91 15.89 -3.94 -13.74
C ASP A 91 15.43 -2.50 -13.98
N TRP A 92 15.99 -1.83 -14.98
CA TRP A 92 15.52 -0.50 -15.40
C TRP A 92 14.08 -0.51 -15.90
N LEU A 93 13.68 -1.54 -16.64
CA LEU A 93 12.31 -1.68 -17.09
C LEU A 93 11.35 -1.94 -15.91
N ALA A 94 11.75 -2.80 -14.96
CA ALA A 94 11.00 -3.03 -13.73
C ALA A 94 10.86 -1.76 -12.88
N LEU A 95 11.94 -0.97 -12.76
CA LEU A 95 11.89 0.34 -12.11
C LEU A 95 10.93 1.30 -12.82
N GLY A 96 10.97 1.37 -14.15
CA GLY A 96 10.04 2.18 -14.93
C GLY A 96 8.58 1.77 -14.70
N TYR A 97 8.31 0.47 -14.68
CA TYR A 97 6.98 -0.06 -14.34
C TYR A 97 6.53 0.36 -12.93
N LEU A 98 7.41 0.23 -11.93
CA LEU A 98 7.11 0.63 -10.56
C LEU A 98 6.82 2.14 -10.45
N VAL A 99 7.64 2.98 -11.08
CA VAL A 99 7.48 4.44 -11.03
C VAL A 99 6.14 4.87 -11.65
N VAL A 100 5.78 4.30 -12.80
CA VAL A 100 4.55 4.70 -13.50
C VAL A 100 3.31 4.10 -12.85
N PHE A 101 3.25 2.78 -12.71
CA PHE A 101 2.03 2.10 -12.31
C PHE A 101 1.87 2.02 -10.79
N ALA A 102 2.89 1.54 -10.09
CA ALA A 102 2.82 1.31 -8.64
C ALA A 102 2.94 2.61 -7.83
N THR A 103 3.61 3.63 -8.38
CA THR A 103 3.78 4.92 -7.70
C THR A 103 2.83 5.97 -8.28
N ALA A 104 3.06 6.46 -9.50
CA ALA A 104 2.31 7.62 -10.00
C ALA A 104 0.80 7.34 -10.15
N VAL A 105 0.42 6.25 -10.82
CA VAL A 105 -0.99 5.91 -11.06
C VAL A 105 -1.67 5.44 -9.77
N ALA A 106 -1.06 4.51 -9.02
CA ALA A 106 -1.69 3.98 -7.81
C ALA A 106 -1.82 5.04 -6.70
N GLN A 107 -0.80 5.90 -6.48
CA GLN A 107 -0.93 6.99 -5.50
C GLN A 107 -1.97 8.02 -5.92
N GLN A 108 -2.08 8.31 -7.23
CA GLN A 108 -3.14 9.18 -7.72
C GLN A 108 -4.52 8.57 -7.44
N ALA A 109 -4.72 7.30 -7.76
CA ALA A 109 -5.97 6.59 -7.48
C ALA A 109 -6.29 6.57 -5.97
N TRP A 110 -5.27 6.36 -5.12
CA TRP A 110 -5.40 6.45 -3.67
C TRP A 110 -5.85 7.85 -3.23
N LEU A 111 -5.19 8.92 -3.67
CA LEU A 111 -5.54 10.30 -3.32
C LEU A 111 -6.94 10.66 -3.79
N PHE A 112 -7.34 10.25 -5.00
CA PHE A 112 -8.73 10.42 -5.47
C PHE A 112 -9.73 9.68 -4.57
N GLY A 113 -9.44 8.43 -4.19
CA GLY A 113 -10.26 7.68 -3.25
C GLY A 113 -10.38 8.37 -1.89
N VAL A 114 -9.25 8.79 -1.30
CA VAL A 114 -9.20 9.53 -0.04
C VAL A 114 -9.99 10.84 -0.14
N LYS A 115 -9.89 11.56 -1.26
CA LYS A 115 -10.64 12.80 -1.48
C LYS A 115 -12.15 12.55 -1.55
N GLY A 116 -12.59 11.52 -2.29
CA GLY A 116 -14.00 11.25 -2.54
C GLY A 116 -14.74 10.60 -1.38
N ILE A 117 -14.13 9.61 -0.71
CA ILE A 117 -14.80 8.81 0.33
C ILE A 117 -14.13 8.93 1.71
N GLY A 118 -13.05 9.69 1.82
CA GLY A 118 -12.31 9.86 3.07
C GLY A 118 -11.34 8.69 3.37
N PRO A 119 -10.30 8.96 4.20
CA PRO A 119 -9.19 8.03 4.44
C PRO A 119 -9.63 6.74 5.13
N SER A 120 -10.62 6.78 6.02
CA SER A 120 -11.11 5.58 6.71
C SER A 120 -11.72 4.55 5.74
N ARG A 121 -12.59 4.98 4.82
CA ARG A 121 -13.20 4.08 3.82
C ARG A 121 -12.21 3.66 2.76
N ALA A 122 -11.38 4.59 2.29
CA ALA A 122 -10.33 4.30 1.33
C ALA A 122 -9.39 3.21 1.87
N SER A 123 -9.06 3.25 3.17
CA SER A 123 -8.24 2.22 3.83
C SER A 123 -8.93 0.85 3.86
N VAL A 124 -10.24 0.80 4.12
CA VAL A 124 -11.00 -0.47 4.09
C VAL A 124 -11.04 -1.06 2.67
N LEU A 125 -11.23 -0.24 1.64
CA LEU A 125 -11.14 -0.69 0.24
C LEU A 125 -9.70 -1.11 -0.11
N GLY A 126 -8.70 -0.45 0.47
CA GLY A 126 -7.28 -0.82 0.33
C GLY A 126 -6.99 -2.25 0.78
N ASN A 127 -7.77 -2.82 1.70
CA ASN A 127 -7.63 -4.23 2.09
C ASN A 127 -7.99 -5.21 0.95
N LEU A 128 -8.57 -4.76 -0.16
CA LEU A 128 -8.74 -5.57 -1.38
C LEU A 128 -7.42 -5.77 -2.14
N THR A 129 -6.38 -4.98 -1.85
CA THR A 129 -5.06 -5.11 -2.49
C THR A 129 -4.49 -6.53 -2.38
N PRO A 130 -4.42 -7.18 -1.20
CA PRO A 130 -3.97 -8.57 -1.10
C PRO A 130 -4.86 -9.56 -1.88
N VAL A 131 -6.17 -9.29 -2.02
CA VAL A 131 -7.06 -10.14 -2.83
C VAL A 131 -6.67 -10.06 -4.31
N ALA A 132 -6.44 -8.85 -4.81
CA ALA A 132 -5.96 -8.63 -6.17
C ALA A 132 -4.56 -9.24 -6.38
N ALA A 133 -3.67 -9.10 -5.40
CA ALA A 133 -2.33 -9.66 -5.46
C ALA A 133 -2.35 -11.20 -5.59
N VAL A 134 -3.10 -11.90 -4.73
CA VAL A 134 -3.25 -13.36 -4.80
C VAL A 134 -3.93 -13.79 -6.11
N GLY A 135 -4.96 -13.06 -6.55
CA GLY A 135 -5.64 -13.37 -7.81
C GLY A 135 -4.73 -13.21 -9.03
N LEU A 136 -3.93 -12.15 -9.07
CA LEU A 136 -2.98 -11.90 -10.15
C LEU A 136 -1.78 -12.85 -10.09
N SER A 137 -1.31 -13.23 -8.90
CA SER A 137 -0.23 -14.21 -8.78
C SER A 137 -0.67 -15.60 -9.24
N ALA A 138 -1.88 -16.03 -8.89
CA ALA A 138 -2.46 -17.25 -9.41
C ALA A 138 -2.64 -17.22 -10.94
N LEU A 139 -3.06 -16.08 -11.51
CA LEU A 139 -3.34 -15.97 -12.94
C LEU A 139 -2.08 -15.82 -13.81
N ILE A 140 -1.12 -15.00 -13.37
CA ILE A 140 0.06 -14.62 -14.17
C ILE A 140 1.25 -15.51 -13.83
N LEU A 141 1.47 -15.80 -12.55
CA LEU A 141 2.62 -16.60 -12.08
C LEU A 141 2.26 -18.08 -11.91
N ASN A 142 0.97 -18.44 -12.03
CA ASN A 142 0.47 -19.81 -11.86
C ASN A 142 0.79 -20.41 -10.47
N GLU A 143 0.79 -19.55 -9.45
CA GLU A 143 1.01 -19.96 -8.07
C GLU A 143 -0.22 -20.67 -7.49
N ALA A 144 0.03 -21.70 -6.67
CA ALA A 144 -1.05 -22.42 -6.00
C ALA A 144 -1.65 -21.57 -4.86
N VAL A 145 -2.94 -21.32 -4.93
CA VAL A 145 -3.69 -20.63 -3.87
C VAL A 145 -4.06 -21.65 -2.79
N GLY A 146 -3.51 -21.49 -1.61
CA GLY A 146 -3.78 -22.37 -0.47
C GLY A 146 -5.12 -22.08 0.21
N PRO A 147 -5.55 -22.99 1.11
CA PRO A 147 -6.79 -22.81 1.87
C PRO A 147 -6.79 -21.58 2.77
N VAL A 148 -5.62 -21.20 3.28
CA VAL A 148 -5.45 -20.04 4.16
C VAL A 148 -5.69 -18.75 3.38
N GLU A 149 -5.13 -18.60 2.17
CA GLU A 149 -5.40 -17.43 1.33
C GLU A 149 -6.89 -17.32 0.99
N LEU A 150 -7.56 -18.44 0.68
CA LEU A 150 -9.00 -18.44 0.38
C LEU A 150 -9.86 -17.97 1.56
N ILE A 151 -9.58 -18.44 2.77
CA ILE A 151 -10.28 -17.98 3.98
C ILE A 151 -10.03 -16.48 4.21
N GLY A 152 -8.77 -16.05 4.07
CA GLY A 152 -8.38 -14.65 4.23
C GLY A 152 -9.10 -13.73 3.23
N ILE A 153 -9.14 -14.13 1.96
CA ILE A 153 -9.89 -13.43 0.90
C ILE A 153 -11.39 -13.33 1.26
N GLY A 154 -12.00 -14.43 1.71
CA GLY A 154 -13.40 -14.44 2.14
C GLY A 154 -13.68 -13.44 3.26
N LEU A 155 -12.81 -13.38 4.27
CA LEU A 155 -12.92 -12.42 5.38
C LEU A 155 -12.77 -10.97 4.92
N ILE A 156 -11.84 -10.70 4.01
CA ILE A 156 -11.64 -9.37 3.42
C ILE A 156 -12.92 -8.92 2.70
N LEU A 157 -13.44 -9.75 1.78
CA LEU A 157 -14.62 -9.42 0.98
C LEU A 157 -15.86 -9.20 1.86
N ALA A 158 -16.09 -10.08 2.84
CA ALA A 158 -17.19 -9.93 3.80
C ALA A 158 -17.05 -8.65 4.63
N GLY A 159 -15.83 -8.33 5.08
CA GLY A 159 -15.53 -7.13 5.86
C GLY A 159 -15.81 -5.84 5.09
N VAL A 160 -15.34 -5.77 3.84
CA VAL A 160 -15.57 -4.64 2.93
C VAL A 160 -17.05 -4.46 2.63
N TRP A 161 -17.75 -5.55 2.29
CA TRP A 161 -19.19 -5.53 2.00
C TRP A 161 -20.01 -4.97 3.18
N LEU A 162 -19.70 -5.40 4.40
CA LEU A 162 -20.41 -4.94 5.60
C LEU A 162 -20.19 -3.44 5.86
N VAL A 163 -18.97 -2.93 5.71
CA VAL A 163 -18.68 -1.48 5.87
C VAL A 163 -19.43 -0.65 4.83
N ASN A 164 -19.45 -1.12 3.58
CA ASN A 164 -20.13 -0.39 2.52
C ASN A 164 -21.65 -0.35 2.77
N ARG A 165 -22.24 -1.46 3.21
CA ARG A 165 -23.69 -1.54 3.50
C ARG A 165 -24.11 -0.73 4.72
N GLN A 166 -23.32 -0.73 5.80
CA GLN A 166 -23.60 0.08 6.99
C GLN A 166 -23.65 1.57 6.65
N THR A 167 -22.80 2.00 5.72
CA THR A 167 -22.87 3.37 5.22
C THR A 167 -24.14 3.66 4.47
N ALA A 168 -24.46 2.83 3.47
CA ALA A 168 -25.59 3.09 2.59
C ALA A 168 -26.88 3.24 3.41
N LYS A 169 -26.99 2.49 4.52
CA LYS A 169 -28.07 2.64 5.49
C LYS A 169 -28.01 3.97 6.27
N LEU A 170 -26.85 4.40 6.74
CA LEU A 170 -26.69 5.67 7.47
C LEU A 170 -26.91 6.91 6.58
N ALA A 171 -26.69 6.81 5.28
CA ALA A 171 -26.90 7.90 4.33
C ALA A 171 -28.36 7.99 3.82
N ALA A 172 -29.17 6.96 4.07
CA ALA A 172 -30.54 6.84 3.59
C ALA A 172 -31.61 7.07 4.68
N GLY A 173 -31.19 7.35 5.92
CA GLY A 173 -32.06 7.72 7.05
C GLY A 173 -31.76 9.12 7.52
#